data_AF-A0A9W4T4C9-F1
#
_entry.id   AF-A0A9W4T4C9-F1
#
_cell.length_a   1.000
_cell.length_b   1.000
_cell.length_c   1.000
_cell.angle_alpha   90.00
_cell.angle_beta   90.00
_cell.angle_gamma   90.00
#
_symmetry.space_group_name_H-M   'P 1'
#
loop_
_entity.id
_entity.type
_entity.pdbx_description
1 polymer ?
#
loop_
_entity_poly.entity_id
_entity_poly.type
_entity_poly.pdbx_seq_one_letter_code
_entity_poly.pdbx_strand_id
1 'polypeptide(L)' 'VLRGQPYTLASDIYSFSMIMCELIFGIPPFNNKAHNLQLCLNICKGKRSKDIKNIPKCFTNLMKKC' A
#
# COMPACT_ATOMS: atom_id res chain seq x y z
N VAL A 1 -0.47 -11.94 -6.71
CA VAL A 1 0.87 -11.41 -7.07
C VAL A 1 1.95 -11.73 -6.04
N LEU A 2 2.03 -11.04 -4.89
CA LEU A 2 3.15 -11.21 -3.92
C LEU A 2 3.29 -12.62 -3.31
N ARG A 3 2.21 -13.41 -3.28
CA ARG A 3 2.22 -14.83 -2.85
C ARG A 3 2.22 -15.82 -4.02
N GLY A 4 2.68 -15.42 -5.20
CA GLY A 4 2.63 -16.23 -6.43
C GLY A 4 1.22 -16.42 -7.01
N GLN A 5 0.20 -15.77 -6.44
CA GLN A 5 -1.17 -15.83 -6.97
C GLN A 5 -1.28 -15.03 -8.29
N PRO A 6 -2.23 -15.37 -9.18
CA PRO A 6 -2.49 -14.60 -10.39
C PRO A 6 -2.73 -13.11 -10.12
N TYR A 7 -2.50 -12.32 -11.15
CA TYR A 7 -2.89 -10.92 -11.16
C TYR A 7 -4.41 -10.79 -11.21
N THR A 8 -4.94 -9.78 -10.53
CA THR A 8 -6.38 -9.50 -10.46
C THR A 8 -6.63 -8.01 -10.33
N LEU A 9 -7.86 -7.57 -10.58
CA LEU A 9 -8.30 -6.19 -10.33
C LEU A 9 -8.08 -5.76 -8.86
N ALA A 10 -8.12 -6.69 -7.90
CA ALA A 10 -7.77 -6.38 -6.51
C ALA A 10 -6.29 -5.95 -6.35
N SER A 11 -5.40 -6.48 -7.20
CA SER A 11 -3.99 -6.08 -7.24
C SER A 11 -3.81 -4.67 -7.81
N ASP A 12 -4.61 -4.29 -8.82
CA ASP A 12 -4.70 -2.91 -9.32
C ASP A 12 -5.15 -1.94 -8.23
N ILE A 13 -6.26 -2.26 -7.55
CA ILE A 13 -6.81 -1.41 -6.47
C ILE A 13 -5.79 -1.22 -5.34
N TYR A 14 -5.07 -2.28 -4.96
CA TYR A 14 -3.99 -2.18 -3.99
C TYR A 14 -2.87 -1.26 -4.47
N SER A 15 -2.41 -1.42 -5.71
CA SER A 15 -1.34 -0.62 -6.30
C SER A 15 -1.73 0.85 -6.44
N PHE A 16 -2.98 1.12 -6.81
CA PHE A 16 -3.55 2.46 -6.83
C PHE A 16 -3.49 3.14 -5.46
N SER A 17 -3.74 2.40 -4.37
CA SER A 17 -3.60 2.95 -3.00
C SER A 17 -2.17 3.34 -2.66
N MET A 18 -1.17 2.63 -3.21
CA MET A 18 0.24 2.94 -3.06
C MET A 18 0.62 4.23 -3.81
N ILE A 19 0.12 4.41 -5.04
CA ILE A 19 0.29 5.64 -5.83
C ILE A 19 -0.36 6.82 -5.11
N MET A 20 -1.58 6.66 -4.59
CA MET A 20 -2.27 7.70 -3.82
C MET A 20 -1.49 8.10 -2.56
N CYS A 21 -0.91 7.13 -1.84
CA CYS A 21 -0.02 7.44 -0.72
C CYS A 21 1.17 8.30 -1.17
N GLU A 22 1.81 7.95 -2.29
CA GLU A 22 2.95 8.70 -2.80
C GLU A 22 2.59 10.14 -3.17
N LEU A 23 1.47 10.34 -3.86
CA LEU A 23 0.97 11.68 -4.23
C LEU A 23 0.65 12.55 -3.01
N ILE A 24 0.08 11.95 -1.97
CA ILE A 24 -0.31 12.66 -0.75
C ILE A 24 0.91 13.06 0.08
N PHE A 25 1.89 12.17 0.17
CA PHE A 25 3.03 12.36 1.08
C PHE A 25 4.32 12.81 0.40
N GLY A 26 4.36 12.86 -0.93
CA GLY A 26 5.54 13.17 -1.73
C GLY A 26 6.70 12.20 -1.54
N ILE A 27 6.41 10.98 -1.05
CA ILE A 27 7.42 10.01 -0.61
C ILE A 27 6.99 8.62 -1.06
N PRO A 28 7.88 7.81 -1.68
CA PRO A 28 7.56 6.46 -2.09
C PRO A 28 7.06 5.58 -0.92
N PRO A 29 6.06 4.72 -1.15
CA PRO A 29 5.59 3.79 -0.14
C PRO A 29 6.71 2.84 0.29
N PHE A 30 6.90 2.68 1.60
CA PHE A 30 7.97 1.87 2.19
C PHE A 30 9.40 2.32 1.86
N ASN A 31 9.62 3.62 1.55
CA ASN A 31 10.94 4.19 1.22
C ASN A 31 12.09 3.84 2.21
N ASN A 32 11.77 3.51 3.45
CA ASN A 32 12.72 3.20 4.52
C ASN A 32 12.83 1.70 4.81
N LYS A 33 12.38 0.84 3.90
CA LYS A 33 12.45 -0.63 4.01
C LYS A 33 13.15 -1.21 2.79
N ALA A 34 13.93 -2.27 3.03
CA ALA A 34 14.45 -3.08 1.94
C ALA A 34 13.31 -3.76 1.18
N HIS A 35 13.33 -3.69 -0.15
CA HIS A 35 12.34 -4.29 -1.03
C HIS A 35 12.64 -5.78 -1.26
N ASN A 36 12.54 -6.55 -0.19
CA ASN A 36 12.86 -7.97 -0.16
C ASN A 36 11.64 -8.84 0.23
N LEU A 37 11.82 -10.16 0.27
CA LEU A 37 10.77 -11.11 0.63
C LEU A 37 10.12 -10.80 1.98
N GLN A 38 10.89 -10.29 2.95
CA GLN A 38 10.37 -9.93 4.27
C GLN A 38 9.35 -8.80 4.18
N LEU A 39 9.58 -7.80 3.31
CA LEU A 39 8.59 -6.75 3.06
C LEU A 39 7.33 -7.33 2.40
N CYS A 40 7.48 -8.19 1.38
CA CYS A 40 6.36 -8.85 0.71
C CYS A 40 5.48 -9.63 1.70
N LEU A 41 6.09 -10.40 2.61
CA LEU A 41 5.40 -11.15 3.66
C LEU A 41 4.66 -10.23 4.63
N ASN A 42 5.28 -9.11 5.03
CA ASN A 42 4.64 -8.14 5.90
C ASN A 42 3.43 -7.47 5.24
N ILE A 43 3.54 -7.07 3.97
CA ILE A 43 2.42 -6.54 3.18
C ILE A 43 1.29 -7.58 3.14
N CYS A 44 1.63 -8.84 2.88
CA CYS A 44 0.69 -9.95 2.88
C CYS A 44 0.03 -10.20 4.24
N LYS A 45 0.62 -9.75 5.36
CA LYS A 45 0.03 -9.78 6.71
C LYS A 45 -0.77 -8.52 7.06
N GLY A 46 -0.97 -7.61 6.10
CA GLY A 46 -1.75 -6.39 6.28
C GLY A 46 -0.94 -5.15 6.65
N LYS A 47 0.39 -5.20 6.61
CA LYS A 47 1.23 -4.01 6.85
C LYS A 47 0.95 -2.93 5.79
N ARG A 48 0.71 -1.70 6.23
CA ARG A 48 0.53 -0.51 5.38
C ARG A 48 1.77 0.39 5.42
N SER A 49 1.95 1.22 4.39
CA SER A 49 3.15 2.04 4.20
C SER A 49 3.25 3.22 5.17
N LYS A 50 2.15 3.89 5.50
CA LYS A 50 2.09 5.03 6.43
C LYS A 50 0.84 5.04 7.31
N ASP A 51 0.96 5.70 8.46
CA ASP A 51 -0.17 6.03 9.31
C ASP A 51 -1.00 7.16 8.70
N ILE A 52 -2.22 6.80 8.30
CA ILE A 52 -3.13 7.64 7.49
C ILE A 52 -3.89 8.66 8.37
N LYS A 53 -3.26 9.13 9.46
CA LYS A 53 -3.93 9.94 10.50
C LYS A 53 -4.13 11.41 10.11
N ASN A 54 -3.31 11.94 9.21
CA ASN A 54 -3.27 13.37 8.88
C ASN A 54 -3.75 13.69 7.46
N ILE A 55 -4.63 12.87 6.87
CA ILE A 55 -5.16 13.11 5.53
C ILE A 55 -6.69 13.12 5.57
N PRO A 56 -7.37 13.71 4.57
CA PRO A 56 -8.82 13.80 4.57
C PRO A 56 -9.47 12.42 4.69
N LYS A 57 -10.53 12.34 5.51
CA LYS A 57 -11.19 11.09 5.89
C LYS A 57 -11.69 10.27 4.69
N CYS A 58 -12.04 10.92 3.59
CA CYS A 58 -12.42 10.27 2.33
C CYS A 58 -11.26 9.41 1.77
N PHE A 59 -10.04 9.94 1.74
CA PHE A 59 -8.84 9.21 1.31
C PHE A 59 -8.45 8.13 2.33
N THR A 60 -8.54 8.43 3.62
CA THR A 60 -8.28 7.42 4.67
C THR A 60 -9.20 6.22 4.52
N ASN A 61 -10.48 6.45 4.29
CA ASN A 61 -11.46 5.38 4.11
C ASN A 61 -11.22 4.60 2.82
N LEU A 62 -10.89 5.29 1.72
CA LEU A 62 -10.58 4.66 0.44
C LEU A 62 -9.35 3.75 0.56
N MET A 63 -8.23 4.27 1.07
CA MET A 63 -6.98 3.50 1.18
C MET A 63 -7.03 2.35 2.19
N LYS A 64 -7.94 2.41 3.19
CA LYS A 64 -8.21 1.27 4.09
C LYS A 64 -9.03 0.16 3.43
N LYS A 65 -9.88 0.50 2.44
CA LYS A 65 -10.70 -0.47 1.70
C LYS A 65 -9.94 -1.16 0.57
N CYS A 66 -8.93 -0.49 0.01
CA CYS A 66 -7.94 -1.10 -0.88
C CYS A 66 -7.11 -2.15 -0.15
#